data_AF-A0A7V9C3H6-F1
#
_entry.id   AF-A0A7V9C3H6-F1
#
_cell.length_a   1.000
_cell.length_b   1.000
_cell.length_c   1.000
_cell.angle_alpha   90.00
_cell.angle_beta   90.00
_cell.angle_gamma   90.00
#
_symmetry.space_group_name_H-M   'P 1'
#
loop_
_entity.id
_entity.type
_entity.pdbx_description
1 polymer ?
#
loop_
_entity_poly.entity_id
_entity_poly.type
_entity_poly.pdbx_seq_one_letter_code
_entity_poly.pdbx_strand_id
1 'polypeptide(L)'
;MFKTRSTRLERIDTGDYTPEEYARFLREIAFINKYFGDRRALRKTLLREIEANDIGEFSVLDVGCGSGELLRYIAEFARDSGRTARLTGIDLNEISASIMRNASHDFPEISSFRGDAFRLPFADGAFDYAISSLFFHHLTDEQIPLVLNEMSRVARRGIFVIDLHRHPMAYVLYKLFCVVFRISPLVRHDGSLSILRGFSPAELDDLLKASKLRLKKIERTAPYRIVISGDGHQ
;
A
#
# COMPACT_ATOMS: atom_id res chain seq x y z
N MET A 1 -14.08 10.27 -17.77
CA MET A 1 -13.20 10.42 -16.58
C MET A 1 -12.78 9.09 -15.97
N PHE A 2 -13.65 8.07 -15.85
CA PHE A 2 -13.29 6.80 -15.17
C PHE A 2 -12.87 5.65 -16.10
N LYS A 3 -12.96 5.83 -17.43
CA LYS A 3 -12.65 4.77 -18.41
C LYS A 3 -11.15 4.45 -18.48
N THR A 4 -10.29 5.46 -18.36
CA THR A 4 -8.84 5.34 -18.45
C THR A 4 -8.19 5.91 -17.21
N ARG A 5 -7.03 5.34 -16.85
CA ARG A 5 -6.21 5.83 -15.73
C ARG A 5 -5.73 7.25 -15.98
N SER A 6 -5.84 8.10 -14.96
CA SER A 6 -5.26 9.43 -15.03
C SER A 6 -3.74 9.35 -14.90
N THR A 7 -3.01 10.05 -15.76
CA THR A 7 -1.55 10.22 -15.65
C THR A 7 -1.17 11.52 -14.95
N ARG A 8 -2.13 12.41 -14.68
CA ARG A 8 -1.91 13.68 -13.98
C ARG A 8 -1.29 13.42 -12.61
N LEU A 9 -0.20 14.11 -12.32
CA LEU A 9 0.51 14.07 -11.04
C LEU A 9 -0.27 14.78 -9.95
N GLU A 10 -0.17 14.26 -8.73
CA GLU A 10 -0.70 14.88 -7.52
C GLU A 10 0.16 16.08 -7.11
N ARG A 11 -0.38 17.02 -6.33
CA ARG A 11 0.41 18.16 -5.85
C ARG A 11 1.56 17.69 -4.95
N ILE A 12 1.33 16.60 -4.21
CA ILE A 12 2.39 15.94 -3.45
C ILE A 12 3.52 15.38 -4.33
N ASP A 13 3.21 14.93 -5.54
CA ASP A 13 4.22 14.40 -6.46
C ASP A 13 5.07 15.52 -7.07
N THR A 14 4.48 16.71 -7.25
CA THR A 14 5.16 17.86 -7.86
C THR A 14 5.87 18.78 -6.86
N GLY A 15 5.73 18.53 -5.55
CA GLY A 15 6.28 19.41 -4.52
C GLY A 15 5.52 20.73 -4.36
N ASP A 16 4.30 20.83 -4.88
CA ASP A 16 3.48 22.05 -4.84
C ASP A 16 2.71 22.15 -3.52
N TYR A 17 3.43 22.25 -2.40
CA TYR A 17 2.86 22.35 -1.05
C TYR A 17 3.85 22.98 -0.07
N THR A 18 3.34 23.60 1.00
CA THR A 18 4.18 24.02 2.13
C THR A 18 4.49 22.84 3.07
N PRO A 19 5.56 22.91 3.89
CA PRO A 19 5.83 21.89 4.90
C PRO A 19 4.66 21.63 5.86
N GLU A 20 3.92 22.68 6.24
CA GLU A 20 2.74 22.61 7.10
C GLU A 20 1.58 21.89 6.40
N GLU A 21 1.36 22.17 5.11
CA GLU A 21 0.38 21.47 4.28
C GLU A 21 0.72 19.98 4.18
N TYR A 22 2.00 19.63 3.98
CA TYR A 22 2.45 18.23 3.89
C TYR A 22 2.27 17.47 5.21
N ALA A 23 2.67 18.08 6.33
CA ALA A 23 2.49 17.47 7.65
C ALA A 23 0.99 17.27 7.97
N ARG A 24 0.14 18.22 7.59
CA ARG A 24 -1.32 18.09 7.70
C ARG A 24 -1.87 17.00 6.77
N PHE A 25 -1.40 16.96 5.52
CA PHE A 25 -1.76 15.95 4.53
C PHE A 25 -1.51 14.55 5.07
N LEU A 26 -0.34 14.29 5.63
CA LEU A 26 0.02 12.98 6.18
C LEU A 26 -0.88 12.59 7.36
N ARG A 27 -1.25 13.53 8.24
CA ARG A 27 -2.19 13.26 9.34
C ARG A 27 -3.60 12.93 8.84
N GLU A 28 -4.12 13.72 7.90
CA GLU A 28 -5.46 13.53 7.35
C GLU A 28 -5.55 12.25 6.51
N ILE A 29 -4.53 11.96 5.70
CA ILE A 29 -4.44 10.69 4.94
C ILE A 29 -4.29 9.50 5.88
N ALA A 30 -3.48 9.58 6.93
CA ALA A 30 -3.38 8.49 7.91
C ALA A 30 -4.74 8.21 8.58
N PHE A 31 -5.49 9.26 8.94
CA PHE A 31 -6.85 9.12 9.44
C PHE A 31 -7.78 8.47 8.42
N ILE A 32 -7.76 8.92 7.16
CA ILE A 32 -8.58 8.35 6.09
C ILE A 32 -8.21 6.88 5.85
N ASN A 33 -6.94 6.55 5.62
CA ASN A 33 -6.50 5.21 5.27
C ASN A 33 -6.81 4.19 6.38
N LYS A 34 -6.73 4.60 7.65
CA LYS A 34 -7.13 3.76 8.79
C LYS A 34 -8.58 3.23 8.65
N TYR A 35 -9.49 4.03 8.09
CA TYR A 35 -10.90 3.67 7.96
C TYR A 35 -11.33 3.25 6.54
N PHE A 36 -10.50 3.51 5.53
CA PHE A 36 -10.90 3.37 4.13
C PHE A 36 -10.50 2.02 3.49
N GLY A 37 -10.46 0.95 4.27
CA GLY A 37 -10.52 -0.42 3.75
C GLY A 37 -9.20 -1.17 3.64
N ASP A 38 -8.05 -0.51 3.81
CA ASP A 38 -6.73 -1.15 3.67
C ASP A 38 -6.54 -2.26 4.71
N ARG A 39 -6.82 -1.96 5.98
CA ARG A 39 -6.85 -2.96 7.07
C ARG A 39 -7.77 -4.13 6.75
N ARG A 40 -8.96 -3.87 6.19
CA ARG A 40 -9.92 -4.92 5.82
C ARG A 40 -9.42 -5.78 4.67
N ALA A 41 -8.82 -5.16 3.65
CA ALA A 41 -8.21 -5.85 2.53
C ALA A 41 -7.08 -6.76 3.02
N LEU A 42 -6.18 -6.23 3.86
CA LEU A 42 -5.08 -6.98 4.46
C LEU A 42 -5.58 -8.13 5.34
N ARG A 43 -6.62 -7.88 6.15
CA ARG A 43 -7.23 -8.89 7.03
C ARG A 43 -7.83 -10.06 6.25
N LYS A 44 -8.47 -9.78 5.11
CA LYS A 44 -9.11 -10.79 4.25
C LYS A 44 -8.13 -11.56 3.36
N THR A 45 -6.91 -11.03 3.21
CA THR A 45 -5.88 -11.57 2.31
C THR A 45 -4.71 -12.09 3.14
N LEU A 46 -3.62 -11.33 3.29
CA LEU A 46 -2.41 -11.75 3.99
C LEU A 46 -2.69 -12.35 5.37
N LEU A 47 -3.42 -11.64 6.24
CA LEU A 47 -3.61 -12.12 7.62
C LEU A 47 -4.47 -13.39 7.66
N ARG A 48 -5.42 -13.52 6.74
CA ARG A 48 -6.22 -14.75 6.59
C ARG A 48 -5.34 -15.92 6.12
N GLU A 49 -4.38 -15.66 5.24
CA GLU A 49 -3.42 -16.69 4.81
C GLU A 49 -2.51 -17.11 5.96
N ILE A 50 -2.03 -16.16 6.77
CA ILE A 50 -1.22 -16.44 7.97
C ILE A 50 -1.99 -17.32 8.96
N GLU A 51 -3.26 -17.01 9.22
CA GLU A 51 -4.11 -17.83 10.10
C GLU A 51 -4.41 -19.21 9.50
N ALA A 52 -4.79 -19.28 8.22
CA ALA A 52 -5.20 -20.52 7.59
C ALA A 52 -4.07 -21.55 7.49
N ASN A 53 -2.82 -21.09 7.44
CA ASN A 53 -1.62 -21.93 7.40
C ASN A 53 -0.93 -22.07 8.77
N ASP A 54 -1.56 -21.59 9.85
CA ASP A 54 -1.04 -21.60 11.22
C ASP A 54 0.41 -21.13 11.35
N ILE A 55 0.72 -20.01 10.68
CA ILE A 55 2.07 -19.46 10.67
C ILE A 55 2.33 -18.75 12.00
N GLY A 56 3.19 -19.35 12.84
CA GLY A 56 3.57 -18.84 14.15
C GLY A 56 4.63 -17.72 14.11
N GLU A 57 5.60 -17.80 13.19
CA GLU A 57 6.60 -16.75 12.95
C GLU A 57 6.59 -16.34 11.47
N PHE A 58 6.63 -15.03 11.21
CA PHE A 58 6.70 -14.51 9.85
C PHE A 58 7.39 -13.14 9.76
N SER A 59 7.87 -12.83 8.57
CA SER A 59 8.46 -11.55 8.22
C SER A 59 7.72 -10.87 7.07
N VAL A 60 7.50 -9.55 7.17
CA VAL A 60 6.80 -8.76 6.16
C VAL A 60 7.61 -7.52 5.79
N LEU A 61 7.78 -7.30 4.48
CA LEU A 61 8.23 -6.04 3.92
C LEU A 61 7.02 -5.24 3.40
N ASP A 62 6.89 -3.96 3.75
CA ASP A 62 5.92 -3.03 3.17
C ASP A 62 6.66 -2.02 2.27
N VAL A 63 6.36 -2.05 0.96
CA VAL A 63 7.01 -1.24 -0.08
C VAL A 63 6.15 -0.02 -0.39
N GLY A 64 6.74 1.17 -0.23
CA GLY A 64 5.98 2.43 -0.23
C GLY A 64 5.17 2.58 1.06
N CYS A 65 5.78 2.25 2.20
CA CYS A 65 5.06 2.07 3.46
C CYS A 65 4.45 3.36 4.05
N GLY A 66 4.84 4.54 3.57
CA GLY A 66 4.35 5.82 4.07
C GLY A 66 4.55 5.94 5.59
N SER A 67 3.45 6.07 6.32
CA SER A 67 3.47 6.17 7.79
C SER A 67 3.64 4.84 8.54
N GLY A 68 3.68 3.70 7.85
CA GLY A 68 3.77 2.35 8.44
C GLY A 68 2.49 1.88 9.15
N GLU A 69 1.33 2.39 8.73
CA GLU A 69 0.04 2.10 9.36
C GLU A 69 -0.34 0.61 9.28
N LEU A 70 -0.17 -0.01 8.12
CA LEU A 70 -0.46 -1.44 7.95
C LEU A 70 0.53 -2.32 8.71
N LEU A 71 1.81 -1.93 8.82
CA LEU A 71 2.78 -2.66 9.64
C LEU A 71 2.35 -2.67 11.11
N ARG A 72 1.91 -1.53 11.67
CA ARG A 72 1.36 -1.51 13.03
C ARG A 72 0.12 -2.39 13.17
N TYR A 73 -0.76 -2.40 12.17
CA TYR A 73 -1.92 -3.29 12.18
C TYR A 73 -1.54 -4.79 12.14
N ILE A 74 -0.48 -5.15 11.40
CA ILE A 74 0.06 -6.52 11.40
C ILE A 74 0.67 -6.86 12.77
N ALA A 75 1.38 -5.92 13.39
CA ALA A 75 1.97 -6.10 14.71
C ALA A 75 0.88 -6.31 15.79
N GLU A 76 -0.16 -5.47 15.79
CA GLU A 76 -1.37 -5.63 16.63
C GLU A 76 -1.94 -7.06 16.47
N PHE A 77 -2.19 -7.48 15.23
CA PHE A 77 -2.69 -8.82 14.93
C PHE A 77 -1.75 -9.94 15.43
N ALA A 78 -0.43 -9.80 15.25
CA ALA A 78 0.53 -10.79 15.70
C ALA A 78 0.51 -10.96 17.22
N ARG A 79 0.55 -9.84 17.96
CA ARG A 79 0.46 -9.81 19.42
C ARG A 79 -0.83 -10.43 19.93
N ASP A 80 -1.97 -9.99 19.40
CA ASP A 80 -3.31 -10.46 19.80
C ASP A 80 -3.50 -11.96 19.58
N SER A 81 -2.76 -12.54 18.63
CA SER A 81 -2.90 -13.92 18.21
C SER A 81 -1.72 -14.82 18.62
N GLY A 82 -0.81 -14.31 19.47
CA GLY A 82 0.33 -15.07 20.00
C GLY A 82 1.40 -15.43 18.96
N ARG A 83 1.51 -14.65 17.88
CA ARG A 83 2.47 -14.85 16.78
C ARG A 83 3.66 -13.91 16.90
N THR A 84 4.79 -14.30 16.32
CA THR A 84 5.98 -13.45 16.21
C THR A 84 6.08 -12.86 14.80
N ALA A 85 6.12 -11.54 14.70
CA ALA A 85 6.27 -10.83 13.44
C ALA A 85 7.60 -10.08 13.41
N ARG A 86 8.27 -10.06 12.25
CA ARG A 86 9.37 -9.13 11.93
C ARG A 86 8.97 -8.25 10.77
N LEU A 87 8.88 -6.95 11.01
CA LEU A 87 8.18 -6.03 10.13
C LEU A 87 9.14 -4.95 9.64
N THR A 88 9.20 -4.76 8.33
CA THR A 88 10.10 -3.80 7.70
C THR A 88 9.31 -2.92 6.75
N GLY A 89 9.44 -1.60 6.86
CA GLY A 89 8.90 -0.64 5.90
C GLY A 89 10.02 0.00 5.09
N ILE A 90 9.82 0.14 3.79
CA ILE A 90 10.72 0.86 2.90
C ILE A 90 9.96 1.94 2.12
N ASP A 91 10.51 3.16 2.12
CA ASP A 91 9.97 4.30 1.39
C ASP A 91 11.10 5.14 0.80
N LEU A 92 10.88 5.75 -0.36
CA LEU A 92 11.88 6.62 -0.99
C LEU A 92 12.01 7.96 -0.23
N ASN A 93 10.91 8.43 0.36
CA ASN A 93 10.83 9.70 1.03
C ASN A 93 11.29 9.61 2.49
N GLU A 94 12.33 10.37 2.83
CA GLU A 94 12.90 10.41 4.18
C GLU A 94 11.92 10.92 5.24
N ILE A 95 10.97 11.78 4.85
CA ILE A 95 9.92 12.27 5.76
C ILE A 95 8.99 11.12 6.16
N SER A 96 8.58 10.28 5.19
CA SER A 96 7.76 9.08 5.45
C SER A 96 8.48 8.13 6.41
N ALA A 97 9.75 7.82 6.13
CA ALA A 97 10.56 6.96 6.98
C ALA A 97 10.67 7.49 8.43
N SER A 98 10.82 8.81 8.59
CA SER A 98 10.87 9.47 9.90
C SER A 98 9.54 9.42 10.65
N ILE A 99 8.42 9.67 9.95
CA ILE A 99 7.08 9.57 10.52
C ILE A 99 6.78 8.15 10.97
N MET A 100 7.12 7.17 10.16
CA MET A 100 6.97 5.76 10.52
C MET A 100 7.74 5.41 11.79
N ARG A 101 9.00 5.83 11.91
CA ARG A 101 9.80 5.59 13.13
C ARG A 101 9.11 6.16 14.37
N ASN A 102 8.63 7.40 14.30
CA ASN A 102 7.96 8.04 15.43
C ASN A 102 6.62 7.37 15.76
N ALA A 103 5.81 7.08 14.75
CA ALA A 103 4.50 6.45 14.93
C ALA A 103 4.58 5.00 15.42
N SER A 104 5.70 4.32 15.15
CA SER A 104 5.93 2.92 15.52
C SER A 104 6.85 2.75 16.74
N HIS A 105 7.03 3.78 17.57
CA HIS A 105 7.96 3.70 18.72
C HIS A 105 7.63 2.58 19.73
N ASP A 106 6.34 2.25 19.91
CA ASP A 106 5.87 1.16 20.78
C ASP A 106 5.91 -0.24 20.12
N PHE A 107 6.48 -0.31 18.91
CA PHE A 107 6.52 -1.51 18.08
C PHE A 107 7.97 -1.90 17.76
N PRO A 108 8.71 -2.50 18.72
CA PRO A 108 10.09 -2.92 18.52
C PRO A 108 10.28 -3.93 17.37
N GLU A 109 9.21 -4.61 16.96
CA GLU A 109 9.20 -5.51 15.81
C GLU A 109 9.20 -4.78 14.45
N ILE A 110 9.01 -3.46 14.42
CA ILE A 110 8.93 -2.64 13.21
C ILE A 110 10.24 -1.87 12.98
N SER A 111 10.85 -2.10 11.81
CA SER A 111 12.01 -1.35 11.31
C SER A 111 11.64 -0.49 10.10
N SER A 112 12.29 0.67 9.95
CA SER A 112 12.06 1.63 8.87
C SER A 112 13.34 1.88 8.09
N PHE A 113 13.26 1.77 6.76
CA PHE A 113 14.37 1.97 5.84
C PHE A 113 14.01 2.97 4.76
N ARG A 114 15.00 3.75 4.34
CA ARG A 114 14.89 4.56 3.12
C ARG A 114 15.44 3.74 1.96
N GLY A 115 14.71 3.66 0.86
CA GLY A 115 15.22 3.03 -0.34
C GLY A 115 14.23 3.00 -1.49
N ASP A 116 14.69 2.49 -2.62
CA ASP A 116 13.96 2.51 -3.88
C ASP A 116 13.20 1.20 -4.10
N ALA A 117 11.90 1.31 -4.41
CA ALA A 117 11.04 0.17 -4.75
C ALA A 117 11.45 -0.53 -6.05
N PHE A 118 12.13 0.18 -6.97
CA PHE A 118 12.66 -0.40 -8.21
C PHE A 118 13.91 -1.25 -8.01
N ARG A 119 14.56 -1.14 -6.83
CA ARG A 119 15.75 -1.91 -6.48
C ARG A 119 15.84 -2.08 -4.97
N LEU A 120 15.15 -3.09 -4.47
CA LEU A 120 15.06 -3.36 -3.04
C LEU A 120 16.43 -3.84 -2.51
N PRO A 121 16.97 -3.21 -1.45
CA PRO A 121 18.31 -3.51 -0.91
C PRO A 121 18.32 -4.77 -0.03
N PHE A 122 17.59 -5.80 -0.43
CA PHE A 122 17.43 -7.05 0.30
C PHE A 122 17.76 -8.23 -0.61
N ALA A 123 18.27 -9.31 -0.01
CA ALA A 123 18.53 -10.55 -0.72
C ALA A 123 17.23 -11.21 -1.20
N ASP A 124 17.36 -12.10 -2.17
CA ASP A 124 16.25 -12.91 -2.66
C ASP A 124 15.67 -13.74 -1.51
N GLY A 125 14.34 -13.79 -1.41
CA GLY A 125 13.66 -14.47 -0.31
C GLY A 125 13.98 -13.96 1.10
N ALA A 126 14.42 -12.71 1.27
CA ALA A 126 14.71 -12.16 2.59
C ALA A 126 13.48 -12.13 3.52
N PHE A 127 12.27 -12.00 2.97
CA PHE A 127 11.01 -11.92 3.71
C PHE A 127 10.09 -13.09 3.39
N ASP A 128 9.20 -13.43 4.31
CA ASP A 128 8.11 -14.38 4.00
C ASP A 128 7.10 -13.74 3.07
N TYR A 129 6.75 -12.47 3.31
CA TYR A 129 5.77 -11.72 2.55
C TYR A 129 6.28 -10.33 2.16
N ALA A 130 5.86 -9.85 1.00
CA ALA A 130 5.96 -8.43 0.64
C ALA A 130 4.57 -7.85 0.39
N ILE A 131 4.29 -6.68 0.95
CA ILE A 131 3.06 -5.94 0.74
C ILE A 131 3.36 -4.57 0.16
N SER A 132 2.34 -3.98 -0.44
CA SER A 132 2.33 -2.56 -0.77
C SER A 132 0.90 -2.06 -0.73
N SER A 133 0.68 -0.86 -0.20
CA SER A 133 -0.66 -0.29 -0.09
C SER A 133 -0.69 1.15 -0.55
N LEU A 134 -1.63 1.47 -1.45
CA LEU A 134 -1.86 2.82 -1.95
C LEU A 134 -0.60 3.47 -2.55
N PHE A 135 0.23 2.68 -3.21
CA PHE A 135 1.47 3.13 -3.85
C PHE A 135 1.45 2.94 -5.37
N PHE A 136 0.87 1.85 -5.85
CA PHE A 136 0.97 1.45 -7.25
C PHE A 136 0.26 2.40 -8.20
N HIS A 137 -0.78 3.11 -7.76
CA HIS A 137 -1.40 4.17 -8.56
C HIS A 137 -0.49 5.37 -8.82
N HIS A 138 0.63 5.54 -8.12
CA HIS A 138 1.66 6.54 -8.45
C HIS A 138 2.56 6.09 -9.60
N LEU A 139 2.67 4.78 -9.86
CA LEU A 139 3.57 4.20 -10.87
C LEU A 139 2.96 4.23 -12.27
N THR A 140 3.82 4.41 -13.28
CA THR A 140 3.42 4.22 -14.70
C THR A 140 3.18 2.75 -15.03
N ASP A 141 2.54 2.49 -16.16
CA ASP A 141 2.20 1.13 -16.61
C ASP A 141 3.48 0.29 -16.81
N GLU A 142 4.57 0.90 -17.25
CA GLU A 142 5.88 0.27 -17.45
C GLU A 142 6.63 0.01 -16.14
N GLN A 143 6.37 0.83 -15.12
CA GLN A 143 7.01 0.75 -13.81
C GLN A 143 6.40 -0.36 -12.93
N ILE A 144 5.10 -0.61 -13.05
CA ILE A 144 4.38 -1.60 -12.24
C ILE A 144 5.02 -3.00 -12.30
N PRO A 145 5.30 -3.59 -13.48
CA PRO A 145 5.96 -4.89 -13.57
C PRO A 145 7.34 -4.93 -12.89
N LEU A 146 8.11 -3.83 -12.93
CA LEU A 146 9.44 -3.76 -12.33
C LEU A 146 9.36 -3.89 -10.80
N VAL A 147 8.47 -3.14 -10.18
CA VAL A 147 8.26 -3.18 -8.72
C VAL A 147 7.68 -4.52 -8.28
N LEU A 148 6.73 -5.10 -9.05
CA LEU A 148 6.18 -6.43 -8.75
C LEU A 148 7.26 -7.51 -8.76
N ASN A 149 8.17 -7.46 -9.74
CA ASN A 149 9.27 -8.41 -9.83
C ASN A 149 10.21 -8.28 -8.64
N GLU A 150 10.56 -7.06 -8.22
CA GLU A 150 11.39 -6.84 -7.02
C GLU A 150 10.69 -7.32 -5.74
N MET A 151 9.41 -7.01 -5.58
CA MET A 151 8.62 -7.51 -4.44
C MET A 151 8.57 -9.03 -4.41
N SER A 152 8.35 -9.68 -5.56
CA SER A 152 8.34 -11.14 -5.67
C SER A 152 9.72 -11.73 -5.37
N ARG A 153 10.79 -11.13 -5.88
CA ARG A 153 12.18 -11.55 -5.64
C ARG A 153 12.51 -11.63 -4.15
N VAL A 154 12.12 -10.63 -3.36
CA VAL A 154 12.44 -10.59 -1.93
C VAL A 154 11.48 -11.40 -1.04
N ALA A 155 10.34 -11.83 -1.56
CA ALA A 155 9.33 -12.58 -0.82
C ALA A 155 9.40 -14.08 -1.09
N ARG A 156 9.33 -14.92 -0.05
CA ARG A 156 9.34 -16.39 -0.16
C ARG A 156 7.97 -17.00 -0.40
N ARG A 157 6.93 -16.49 0.27
CA ARG A 157 5.59 -17.11 0.28
C ARG A 157 4.60 -16.40 -0.63
N GLY A 158 4.59 -15.07 -0.62
CA GLY A 158 3.65 -14.33 -1.45
C GLY A 158 3.80 -12.83 -1.37
N ILE A 159 3.17 -12.15 -2.35
CA ILE A 159 3.05 -10.70 -2.36
C ILE A 159 1.59 -10.26 -2.37
N PHE A 160 1.31 -9.12 -1.76
CA PHE A 160 -0.03 -8.52 -1.68
C PHE A 160 0.03 -7.01 -1.98
N VAL A 161 -0.55 -6.59 -3.10
CA VAL A 161 -0.67 -5.17 -3.45
C VAL A 161 -2.11 -4.73 -3.25
N ILE A 162 -2.35 -3.77 -2.36
CA ILE A 162 -3.67 -3.21 -2.06
C ILE A 162 -3.74 -1.81 -2.68
N ASP A 163 -4.65 -1.59 -3.61
CA ASP A 163 -4.80 -0.27 -4.26
C ASP A 163 -6.27 0.11 -4.47
N LEU A 164 -6.49 1.34 -4.94
CA LEU A 164 -7.79 1.93 -5.20
C LEU A 164 -8.45 1.26 -6.41
N HIS A 165 -9.68 0.77 -6.21
CA HIS A 165 -10.55 0.40 -7.30
C HIS A 165 -11.22 1.66 -7.85
N ARG A 166 -10.80 2.09 -9.05
CA ARG A 166 -11.31 3.29 -9.70
C ARG A 166 -12.79 3.14 -10.03
N HIS A 167 -13.64 3.88 -9.32
CA HIS A 167 -15.08 3.80 -9.49
C HIS A 167 -15.77 5.16 -9.29
N PRO A 168 -16.76 5.53 -10.12
CA PRO A 168 -17.47 6.82 -10.00
C PRO A 168 -18.06 7.06 -8.60
N MET A 169 -18.67 6.03 -8.02
CA MET A 169 -19.24 6.13 -6.66
C MET A 169 -18.17 6.36 -5.60
N ALA A 170 -16.97 5.76 -5.72
CA ALA A 170 -15.88 6.01 -4.80
C ALA A 170 -15.49 7.49 -4.80
N TYR A 171 -15.39 8.07 -6.00
CA TYR A 171 -15.05 9.48 -6.20
C TYR A 171 -16.10 10.43 -5.60
N VAL A 172 -17.38 10.16 -5.85
CA VAL A 172 -18.47 10.99 -5.31
C VAL A 172 -18.52 10.89 -3.80
N LEU A 173 -18.46 9.68 -3.24
CA LEU A 173 -18.50 9.46 -1.79
C LEU A 173 -17.27 10.07 -1.10
N TYR A 174 -16.09 9.96 -1.68
CA TYR A 174 -14.88 10.58 -1.17
C TYR A 174 -15.00 12.11 -1.13
N LYS A 175 -15.49 12.73 -2.22
CA LYS A 175 -15.71 14.18 -2.25
C LYS A 175 -16.74 14.64 -1.22
N LEU A 176 -17.81 13.87 -1.02
CA LEU A 176 -18.82 14.15 0.00
C LEU A 176 -18.23 14.05 1.40
N PHE A 177 -17.49 12.98 1.68
CA PHE A 177 -16.76 12.79 2.93
C PHE A 177 -15.84 13.98 3.21
N CYS A 178 -15.05 14.42 2.24
CA CYS A 178 -14.15 15.56 2.41
C CYS A 178 -14.88 16.86 2.78
N VAL A 179 -16.09 17.07 2.26
CA VAL A 179 -16.93 18.23 2.62
C VAL A 179 -17.44 18.10 4.05
N VAL A 180 -18.03 16.95 4.39
CA VAL A 180 -18.61 16.69 5.71
C VAL A 180 -17.58 16.84 6.83
N PHE A 181 -16.36 16.31 6.62
CA PHE A 181 -15.29 16.32 7.61
C PHE A 181 -14.32 17.50 7.47
N ARG A 182 -14.62 18.46 6.57
CA ARG A 182 -13.80 19.67 6.33
C ARG A 182 -12.32 19.37 6.11
N ILE A 183 -12.06 18.30 5.35
CA ILE A 183 -10.73 17.86 4.94
C ILE A 183 -10.05 18.96 4.12
N SER A 184 -8.73 19.11 4.28
CA SER A 184 -7.97 20.19 3.63
C SER A 184 -8.10 20.16 2.10
N PRO A 185 -7.99 21.32 1.41
CA PRO A 185 -8.06 21.38 -0.04
C PRO A 185 -7.02 20.50 -0.74
N LEU A 186 -5.81 20.41 -0.19
CA LEU A 186 -4.73 19.57 -0.71
C LEU A 186 -5.14 18.09 -0.70
N VAL A 187 -5.53 17.57 0.47
CA VAL A 187 -5.95 16.16 0.59
C VAL A 187 -7.16 15.88 -0.28
N ARG A 188 -8.16 16.76 -0.28
CA ARG A 188 -9.37 16.58 -1.10
C ARG A 188 -9.06 16.54 -2.59
N HIS A 189 -8.13 17.38 -3.08
CA HIS A 189 -7.70 17.39 -4.46
C HIS A 189 -6.94 16.10 -4.80
N ASP A 190 -5.89 15.81 -4.05
CA ASP A 190 -4.98 14.71 -4.34
C ASP A 190 -5.68 13.37 -4.15
N GLY A 191 -6.43 13.14 -3.07
CA GLY A 191 -7.18 11.89 -2.90
C GLY A 191 -8.29 11.69 -3.94
N SER A 192 -8.85 12.78 -4.51
CA SER A 192 -9.76 12.65 -5.66
C SER A 192 -9.01 12.18 -6.91
N LEU A 193 -7.78 12.66 -7.09
CA LEU A 193 -6.90 12.28 -8.18
C LEU A 193 -6.37 10.86 -7.99
N SER A 194 -6.01 10.43 -6.78
CA SER A 194 -5.62 9.06 -6.46
C SER A 194 -6.72 8.07 -6.88
N ILE A 195 -7.99 8.37 -6.63
CA ILE A 195 -9.12 7.52 -7.09
C ILE A 195 -9.15 7.40 -8.62
N LEU A 196 -8.83 8.47 -9.35
CA LEU A 196 -8.77 8.47 -10.82
C LEU A 196 -7.50 7.80 -11.36
N ARG A 197 -6.43 7.78 -10.58
CA ARG A 197 -5.17 7.05 -10.85
C ARG A 197 -5.26 5.58 -10.44
N GLY A 198 -6.24 5.21 -9.61
CA GLY A 198 -6.53 3.84 -9.25
C GLY A 198 -6.88 2.97 -10.46
N PHE A 199 -7.01 1.67 -10.22
CA PHE A 199 -7.12 0.68 -11.28
C PHE A 199 -8.55 0.19 -11.50
N SER A 200 -8.86 -0.18 -12.74
CA SER A 200 -9.91 -1.15 -13.02
C SER A 200 -9.33 -2.58 -13.07
N PRO A 201 -10.12 -3.63 -12.80
CA PRO A 201 -9.60 -5.00 -12.89
C PRO A 201 -9.10 -5.39 -14.28
N ALA A 202 -9.76 -4.91 -15.34
CA ALA A 202 -9.39 -5.22 -16.72
C ALA A 202 -8.02 -4.61 -17.09
N GLU A 203 -7.75 -3.37 -16.69
CA GLU A 203 -6.43 -2.75 -16.87
C GLU A 203 -5.35 -3.53 -16.11
N LEU A 204 -5.66 -3.97 -14.88
CA LEU A 204 -4.73 -4.76 -14.09
C LEU A 204 -4.41 -6.10 -14.77
N ASP A 205 -5.39 -6.83 -15.28
CA ASP A 205 -5.16 -8.07 -16.02
C ASP A 205 -4.19 -7.87 -17.19
N ASP A 206 -4.32 -6.77 -17.94
CA ASP A 206 -3.45 -6.47 -19.08
C ASP A 206 -2.04 -6.03 -18.65
N LEU A 207 -1.92 -5.17 -17.64
CA LEU A 207 -0.62 -4.74 -17.08
C LEU A 207 0.18 -5.91 -16.51
N LEU A 208 -0.53 -6.85 -15.93
CA LEU A 208 0.05 -7.98 -15.23
C LEU A 208 0.53 -9.09 -16.16
N LYS A 209 -0.04 -9.23 -17.36
CA LYS A 209 0.49 -10.13 -18.42
C LYS A 209 1.92 -9.78 -18.82
N ALA A 210 2.33 -8.52 -18.66
CA ALA A 210 3.70 -8.08 -18.95
C ALA A 210 4.68 -8.36 -17.80
N SER A 211 4.18 -8.73 -16.61
CA SER A 211 5.03 -9.09 -15.47
C SER A 211 5.47 -10.55 -15.52
N LYS A 212 6.61 -10.87 -14.89
CA LYS A 212 7.04 -12.27 -14.69
C LYS A 212 6.37 -12.90 -13.47
N LEU A 213 5.40 -12.20 -12.87
CA LEU A 213 4.74 -12.63 -11.64
C LEU A 213 3.84 -13.84 -11.91
N ARG A 214 3.97 -14.86 -11.06
CA ARG A 214 2.95 -15.91 -10.93
C ARG A 214 1.78 -15.34 -10.12
N LEU A 215 0.83 -14.76 -10.82
CA LEU A 215 -0.38 -14.22 -10.19
C LEU A 215 -1.27 -15.34 -9.70
N LYS A 216 -1.64 -15.25 -8.43
CA LYS A 216 -2.65 -16.11 -7.83
C LYS A 216 -4.04 -15.57 -8.10
N LYS A 217 -4.24 -14.27 -7.86
CA LYS A 217 -5.59 -13.70 -7.81
C LYS A 217 -5.58 -12.18 -7.90
N ILE A 218 -6.62 -11.64 -8.54
CA ILE A 218 -7.03 -10.24 -8.42
C ILE A 218 -8.43 -10.23 -7.82
N GLU A 219 -8.59 -9.56 -6.68
CA GLU A 219 -9.88 -9.50 -6.01
C GLU A 219 -10.25 -8.09 -5.57
N ARG A 220 -11.56 -7.80 -5.58
CA ARG A 220 -12.09 -6.55 -5.07
C ARG A 220 -12.43 -6.71 -3.60
N THR A 221 -12.01 -5.76 -2.78
CA THR A 221 -12.38 -5.69 -1.36
C THR A 221 -13.05 -4.35 -1.05
N ALA A 222 -13.93 -4.35 -0.06
CA ALA A 222 -14.74 -3.17 0.26
C ALA A 222 -14.09 -2.31 1.36
N PRO A 223 -14.21 -0.98 1.30
CA PRO A 223 -14.78 -0.19 0.19
C PRO A 223 -13.74 0.11 -0.91
N TYR A 224 -14.10 -0.17 -2.17
CA TYR A 224 -13.36 0.26 -3.36
C TYR A 224 -11.84 0.02 -3.31
N ARG A 225 -11.45 -1.19 -2.89
CA ARG A 225 -10.09 -1.68 -2.99
C ARG A 225 -9.99 -2.80 -4.02
N ILE A 226 -8.84 -2.88 -4.65
CA ILE A 226 -8.41 -4.00 -5.45
C ILE A 226 -7.16 -4.57 -4.81
N VAL A 227 -7.08 -5.89 -4.73
CA VAL A 227 -5.94 -6.60 -4.17
C VAL A 227 -5.39 -7.53 -5.23
N ILE A 228 -4.08 -7.41 -5.48
CA ILE A 228 -3.31 -8.32 -6.32
C ILE A 228 -2.57 -9.26 -5.37
N SER A 229 -2.74 -10.56 -5.55
CA SER A 229 -2.00 -11.58 -4.83
C SER A 229 -1.18 -12.40 -5.82
N GLY A 230 0.10 -12.59 -5.49
CA GLY A 230 1.02 -13.39 -6.29
C GLY A 230 1.93 -14.25 -5.42
N ASP A 231 2.61 -15.19 -6.06
CA ASP A 231 3.67 -15.97 -5.42
C ASP A 231 4.93 -15.13 -5.20
N GLY A 232 5.65 -15.48 -4.13
CA GLY A 232 7.05 -15.10 -3.97
C GLY A 232 7.95 -15.86 -4.93
N HIS A 233 9.20 -15.44 -5.03
CA HIS A 233 10.21 -16.19 -5.79
C HIS A 233 10.54 -17.48 -5.04
N GLN A 234 10.41 -18.61 -5.74
CA GLN A 234 10.84 -19.94 -5.27
C GLN A 234 12.23 -20.24 -5.82
#